data_AF-A0A524IHY3-F1
#
_entry.id   AF-A0A524IHY3-F1
#
_cell.length_a   1.000
_cell.length_b   1.000
_cell.length_c   1.000
_cell.angle_alpha   90.00
_cell.angle_beta   90.00
_cell.angle_gamma   90.00
#
_symmetry.space_group_name_H-M   'P 1'
#
loop_
_entity.id
_entity.type
_entity.pdbx_description
1 polymer ?
#
loop_
_entity_poly.entity_id
_entity_poly.type
_entity_poly.pdbx_seq_one_letter_code
_entity_poly.pdbx_strand_id
1 'polypeptide(L)'
;EDGDIFKAETSAGARALKLADLLADGCSECSHPSAPEADVVIEGVARPAADIRFKRVAAFEAMATEERWDHFTKEISRCIRCYACRQVCPNCYCATCFADQTKPRWIGAADEPSDLMAFHIGRILHQAGRCVECDACVRACPMDIDLRVFTQKLPKDVEELYSFVAGVSSDGLPALLTFTENDDESFISEP
;
A
#
# COMPACT_ATOMS: atom_id res chain seq x y z
N GLU A 1 9.62 -21.55 -21.91
CA GLU A 1 8.90 -20.27 -21.95
C GLU A 1 9.93 -19.19 -22.26
N ASP A 2 9.71 -18.35 -23.27
CA ASP A 2 10.41 -17.06 -23.28
C ASP A 2 9.72 -16.27 -22.16
N GLY A 3 10.40 -16.05 -21.04
CA GLY A 3 9.83 -15.50 -19.79
C GLY A 3 9.13 -14.14 -19.94
N ASP A 4 9.28 -13.49 -21.10
CA ASP A 4 8.70 -12.19 -21.41
C ASP A 4 7.41 -12.25 -22.25
N ILE A 5 7.02 -13.43 -22.78
CA ILE A 5 5.85 -13.58 -23.67
C ILE A 5 4.83 -14.55 -23.07
N PHE A 6 3.68 -14.03 -22.69
CA PHE A 6 2.50 -14.78 -22.30
C PHE A 6 1.70 -15.20 -23.55
N LYS A 7 1.48 -16.50 -23.73
CA LYS A 7 0.67 -17.04 -24.82
C LYS A 7 -0.67 -17.51 -24.26
N ALA A 8 -1.76 -16.97 -24.82
CA ALA A 8 -3.12 -17.32 -24.43
C ALA A 8 -3.91 -17.85 -25.62
N GLU A 9 -4.66 -18.93 -25.41
CA GLU A 9 -5.63 -19.45 -26.37
C GLU A 9 -7.04 -19.08 -25.92
N THR A 10 -7.78 -18.44 -26.82
CA THR A 10 -9.17 -18.01 -26.57
C THR A 10 -10.07 -18.54 -27.67
N SER A 11 -11.40 -18.46 -27.49
CA SER A 11 -12.36 -18.76 -28.56
C SER A 11 -12.18 -17.89 -29.82
N ALA A 12 -11.50 -16.73 -29.69
CA ALA A 12 -11.15 -15.84 -30.80
C ALA A 12 -9.77 -16.13 -31.42
N GLY A 13 -9.09 -17.20 -30.98
CA GLY A 13 -7.77 -17.63 -31.46
C GLY A 13 -6.63 -17.40 -30.48
N ALA A 14 -5.42 -17.76 -30.91
CA ALA A 14 -4.19 -17.62 -30.14
C ALA A 14 -3.67 -16.18 -30.13
N ARG A 15 -3.23 -15.70 -28.97
CA ARG A 15 -2.60 -14.40 -28.76
C ARG A 15 -1.26 -14.58 -28.05
N ALA A 16 -0.30 -13.74 -28.42
CA ALA A 16 0.96 -13.59 -27.70
C ALA A 16 1.03 -12.15 -27.20
N LEU A 17 1.22 -11.99 -25.89
CA LEU A 17 1.22 -10.71 -25.17
C LEU A 17 2.52 -10.61 -24.40
N LYS A 18 3.10 -9.41 -24.26
CA LYS A 18 4.27 -9.24 -23.40
C LYS A 18 3.81 -9.30 -21.94
N LEU A 19 4.55 -10.01 -21.11
CA LEU A 19 4.23 -10.11 -19.69
C LEU A 19 4.21 -8.73 -19.02
N ALA A 20 5.13 -7.85 -19.39
CA ALA A 20 5.19 -6.46 -18.90
C ALA A 20 3.89 -5.67 -19.15
N ASP A 21 3.16 -5.97 -20.23
CA ASP A 21 1.90 -5.29 -20.56
C ASP A 21 0.70 -5.85 -19.74
N LEU A 22 0.90 -6.96 -19.02
CA LEU A 22 -0.12 -7.65 -18.24
C LEU A 22 0.06 -7.49 -16.72
N LEU A 23 1.25 -7.08 -16.28
CA LEU A 23 1.52 -6.90 -14.85
C LEU A 23 0.72 -5.70 -14.32
N ALA A 24 0.06 -5.89 -13.18
CA ALA A 24 -0.40 -4.76 -12.39
C ALA A 24 0.82 -3.95 -11.92
N ASP A 25 0.68 -2.64 -11.80
CA ASP A 25 1.76 -1.75 -11.38
C ASP A 25 2.45 -2.20 -10.09
N GLY A 26 1.72 -2.57 -9.03
CA GLY A 26 2.32 -3.10 -7.80
C GLY A 26 3.08 -4.41 -8.02
N CYS A 27 2.69 -5.23 -9.00
CA CYS A 27 3.48 -6.38 -9.42
C CYS A 27 4.73 -5.96 -10.21
N SER A 28 4.72 -4.85 -10.95
CA SER A 28 5.92 -4.35 -11.63
C SER A 28 6.92 -3.71 -10.66
N GLU A 29 6.46 -3.21 -9.51
CA GLU A 29 7.27 -2.49 -8.51
C GLU A 29 7.69 -3.37 -7.31
N CYS A 30 7.17 -4.60 -7.20
CA CYS A 30 7.37 -5.41 -6.00
C CYS A 30 8.78 -6.05 -5.94
N SER A 31 9.44 -5.90 -4.78
CA SER A 31 10.77 -6.44 -4.45
C SER A 31 10.73 -7.91 -3.98
N HIS A 32 9.54 -8.46 -3.72
CA HIS A 32 9.34 -9.84 -3.24
C HIS A 32 8.42 -10.65 -4.19
N PRO A 33 8.83 -10.88 -5.45
CA PRO A 33 8.01 -11.57 -6.47
C PRO A 33 7.74 -13.05 -6.15
N SER A 34 8.60 -13.67 -5.35
CA SER A 34 8.36 -14.96 -4.70
C SER A 34 8.12 -14.72 -3.23
N ALA A 35 7.08 -15.34 -2.66
CA ALA A 35 6.84 -15.30 -1.23
C ALA A 35 8.01 -15.93 -0.48
N PRO A 36 8.68 -15.22 0.45
CA PRO A 36 9.76 -15.78 1.26
C PRO A 36 9.27 -16.94 2.14
N GLU A 37 8.03 -16.84 2.62
CA GLU A 37 7.33 -17.84 3.40
C GLU A 37 6.01 -18.19 2.73
N ALA A 38 5.70 -19.48 2.62
CA ALA A 38 4.45 -19.97 2.04
C ALA A 38 4.12 -21.37 2.56
N ASP A 39 2.83 -21.62 2.84
CA ASP A 39 2.33 -22.97 3.14
C ASP A 39 2.37 -23.88 1.90
N VAL A 40 2.10 -23.29 0.72
CA VAL A 40 2.05 -23.98 -0.58
C VAL A 40 2.75 -23.11 -1.62
N VAL A 41 3.79 -23.66 -2.26
CA VAL A 41 4.49 -23.03 -3.38
C VAL A 41 3.98 -23.64 -4.67
N ILE A 42 3.50 -22.80 -5.58
CA ILE A 42 3.17 -23.22 -6.94
C ILE A 42 4.45 -23.25 -7.76
N GLU A 43 4.69 -24.36 -8.45
CA GLU A 43 5.86 -24.53 -9.32
C GLU A 43 5.90 -23.44 -10.40
N GLY A 44 7.06 -22.82 -10.60
CA GLY A 44 7.27 -21.76 -11.58
C GLY A 44 8.52 -20.94 -11.27
N VAL A 45 8.97 -20.16 -12.25
CA VAL A 45 10.07 -19.21 -12.07
C VAL A 45 9.47 -17.85 -11.73
N ALA A 46 9.78 -17.33 -10.54
CA ALA A 46 9.40 -15.97 -10.17
C ALA A 46 10.14 -14.96 -11.04
N ARG A 47 9.49 -13.81 -11.32
CA ARG A 47 10.16 -12.68 -11.97
C ARG A 47 11.30 -12.15 -11.08
N PRO A 48 12.28 -11.41 -11.65
CA PRO A 48 13.26 -10.68 -10.84
C PRO A 48 12.59 -9.67 -9.90
N ALA A 49 13.20 -9.47 -8.73
CA ALA A 49 12.81 -8.40 -7.81
C ALA A 49 12.96 -7.04 -8.51
N ALA A 50 11.99 -6.15 -8.31
CA ALA A 50 12.04 -4.81 -8.86
C ALA A 50 13.00 -3.92 -8.04
N ASP A 51 13.75 -3.06 -8.72
CA ASP A 51 14.66 -2.05 -8.14
C ASP A 51 14.00 -0.65 -8.00
N ILE A 52 12.72 -0.55 -8.34
CA ILE A 52 11.97 0.71 -8.40
C ILE A 52 10.90 0.88 -7.29
N ARG A 53 10.87 0.00 -6.28
CA ARG A 53 9.83 -0.04 -5.22
C ARG A 53 9.41 1.34 -4.72
N PHE A 54 10.36 2.20 -4.31
CA PHE A 54 10.06 3.53 -3.76
C PHE A 54 10.18 4.70 -4.74
N LYS A 55 10.29 4.45 -6.04
CA LYS A 55 10.46 5.51 -7.05
C LYS A 55 9.31 6.52 -7.04
N ARG A 56 8.07 6.06 -6.89
CA ARG A 56 6.87 6.91 -6.80
C ARG A 56 6.93 7.80 -5.56
N VAL A 57 7.30 7.23 -4.41
CA VAL A 57 7.40 7.96 -3.14
C VAL A 57 8.51 9.02 -3.21
N ALA A 58 9.69 8.68 -3.73
CA ALA A 58 10.79 9.62 -3.88
C ALA A 58 10.42 10.83 -4.77
N ALA A 59 9.69 10.59 -5.87
CA ALA A 59 9.20 11.67 -6.72
C ALA A 59 8.19 12.59 -6.00
N PHE A 60 7.35 12.02 -5.14
CA PHE A 60 6.39 12.78 -4.32
C PHE A 60 7.07 13.54 -3.18
N GLU A 61 8.06 12.95 -2.51
CA GLU A 61 8.84 13.60 -1.45
C GLU A 61 9.62 14.83 -1.96
N ALA A 62 10.01 14.84 -3.22
CA ALA A 62 10.69 15.97 -3.86
C ALA A 62 9.78 17.17 -4.18
N MET A 63 8.46 17.01 -4.10
CA MET A 63 7.50 18.10 -4.31
C MET A 63 7.45 19.04 -3.11
N ALA A 64 7.07 20.30 -3.35
CA ALA A 64 6.83 21.24 -2.26
C ALA A 64 5.69 20.78 -1.35
N THR A 65 5.69 21.17 -0.07
CA THR A 65 4.65 20.77 0.89
C THR A 65 3.24 21.13 0.43
N GLU A 66 3.06 22.30 -0.17
CA GLU A 66 1.78 22.74 -0.73
C GLU A 66 1.35 21.86 -1.92
N GLU A 67 2.26 21.53 -2.83
CA GLU A 67 1.98 20.63 -3.96
C GLU A 67 1.59 19.22 -3.50
N ARG A 68 2.26 18.70 -2.46
CA ARG A 68 1.91 17.40 -1.86
C ARG A 68 0.52 17.42 -1.24
N TRP A 69 0.17 18.51 -0.56
CA TRP A 69 -1.15 18.69 0.03
C TRP A 69 -2.25 18.79 -1.02
N ASP A 70 -2.00 19.54 -2.10
CA ASP A 70 -2.93 19.66 -3.23
C ASP A 70 -3.11 18.32 -3.95
N HIS A 71 -2.03 17.59 -4.16
CA HIS A 71 -2.06 16.25 -4.74
C HIS A 71 -2.93 15.31 -3.90
N PHE A 72 -2.69 15.24 -2.59
CA PHE A 72 -3.49 14.44 -1.66
C PHE A 72 -4.97 14.86 -1.68
N THR A 73 -5.25 16.14 -1.51
CA THR A 73 -6.61 16.67 -1.44
C THR A 73 -7.39 16.40 -2.73
N LYS A 74 -6.77 16.64 -3.89
CA LYS A 74 -7.36 16.37 -5.20
C LYS A 74 -7.66 14.89 -5.38
N GLU A 75 -6.72 14.03 -5.01
CA GLU A 75 -6.85 12.58 -5.21
C GLU A 75 -8.02 12.01 -4.39
N ILE A 76 -8.11 12.36 -3.10
CA ILE A 76 -9.16 11.85 -2.21
C ILE A 76 -10.53 12.50 -2.44
N SER A 77 -10.59 13.68 -3.07
CA SER A 77 -11.87 14.39 -3.30
C SER A 77 -12.89 13.61 -4.12
N ARG A 78 -12.43 12.59 -4.87
CA ARG A 78 -13.27 11.68 -5.67
C ARG A 78 -13.87 10.54 -4.84
N CYS A 79 -13.51 10.42 -3.58
CA CYS A 79 -13.89 9.29 -2.72
C CYS A 79 -15.35 9.38 -2.32
N ILE A 80 -16.13 8.38 -2.75
CA ILE A 80 -17.54 8.21 -2.36
C ILE A 80 -17.72 7.42 -1.05
N ARG A 81 -16.63 7.19 -0.29
CA ARG A 81 -16.61 6.40 0.96
C ARG A 81 -17.33 5.05 0.89
N CYS A 82 -17.24 4.35 -0.24
CA CYS A 82 -17.81 3.00 -0.40
C CYS A 82 -17.08 1.91 0.42
N TYR A 83 -15.93 2.25 1.01
CA TYR A 83 -15.07 1.35 1.79
C TYR A 83 -14.53 0.12 1.07
N ALA A 84 -14.64 0.01 -0.26
CA ALA A 84 -14.08 -1.12 -1.02
C ALA A 84 -12.58 -1.31 -0.73
N CYS A 85 -11.82 -0.21 -0.68
CA CYS A 85 -10.40 -0.22 -0.33
C CYS A 85 -10.11 -0.72 1.11
N ARG A 86 -11.05 -0.55 2.04
CA ARG A 86 -10.98 -1.09 3.41
C ARG A 86 -11.28 -2.59 3.41
N GLN A 87 -12.35 -3.00 2.73
CA GLN A 87 -12.83 -4.39 2.74
C GLN A 87 -11.86 -5.36 2.05
N VAL A 88 -11.14 -4.89 1.02
CA VAL A 88 -10.14 -5.71 0.32
C VAL A 88 -8.79 -5.76 1.04
N CYS A 89 -8.57 -4.91 2.05
CA CYS A 89 -7.27 -4.81 2.69
C CYS A 89 -7.09 -5.91 3.74
N PRO A 90 -6.08 -6.79 3.62
CA PRO A 90 -5.85 -7.85 4.59
C PRO A 90 -5.49 -7.32 5.99
N ASN A 91 -5.08 -6.06 6.10
CA ASN A 91 -4.66 -5.43 7.36
C ASN A 91 -5.80 -4.73 8.11
N CYS A 92 -6.97 -4.59 7.47
CA CYS A 92 -8.14 -3.92 8.04
C CYS A 92 -9.08 -4.92 8.74
N TYR A 93 -8.56 -5.68 9.71
CA TYR A 93 -9.30 -6.72 10.43
C TYR A 93 -9.78 -6.31 11.84
N CYS A 94 -9.65 -5.02 12.21
CA CYS A 94 -10.06 -4.55 13.54
C CYS A 94 -11.53 -4.89 13.81
N ALA A 95 -11.84 -5.44 14.98
CA ALA A 95 -13.21 -5.73 15.39
C ALA A 95 -14.12 -4.49 15.38
N THR A 96 -13.54 -3.33 15.70
CA THR A 96 -14.21 -2.03 15.66
C THR A 96 -13.35 -1.04 14.87
N CYS A 97 -13.89 -0.50 13.77
CA CYS A 97 -13.22 0.51 12.96
C CYS A 97 -13.60 1.93 13.42
N PHE A 98 -12.64 2.85 13.51
CA PHE A 98 -12.89 4.27 13.80
C PHE A 98 -13.87 4.92 12.80
N ALA A 99 -13.85 4.46 11.55
CA ALA A 99 -14.76 4.92 10.50
C ALA A 99 -16.23 4.52 10.72
N ASP A 100 -16.47 3.48 11.54
CA ASP A 100 -17.80 2.97 11.86
C ASP A 100 -18.26 3.39 13.27
N GLN A 101 -17.38 4.06 14.05
CA GLN A 101 -17.71 4.48 15.42
C GLN A 101 -18.66 5.69 15.45
N THR A 102 -19.74 5.55 16.20
CA THR A 102 -20.68 6.65 16.47
C THR A 102 -20.43 7.34 17.82
N LYS A 103 -19.61 6.76 18.70
CA LYS A 103 -19.33 7.25 20.06
C LYS A 103 -17.90 6.91 20.52
N PRO A 104 -16.98 7.88 20.57
CA PRO A 104 -17.09 9.21 19.96
C PRO A 104 -17.23 9.09 18.43
N ARG A 105 -17.91 10.04 17.80
CA ARG A 105 -18.03 10.10 16.34
C ARG A 105 -16.86 10.90 15.79
N TRP A 106 -15.86 10.19 15.26
CA TRP A 106 -14.67 10.80 14.65
C TRP A 106 -14.94 11.36 13.26
N ILE A 107 -15.82 10.69 12.51
CA ILE A 107 -16.10 10.98 11.10
C ILE A 107 -17.61 10.92 10.90
N GLY A 108 -18.17 11.87 10.15
CA GLY A 108 -19.56 11.85 9.70
C GLY A 108 -19.87 10.67 8.79
N ALA A 109 -21.12 10.55 8.34
CA ALA A 109 -21.57 9.46 7.47
C ALA A 109 -21.45 9.79 5.97
N ALA A 110 -21.30 11.06 5.62
CA ALA A 110 -21.28 11.57 4.25
C ALA A 110 -19.84 11.78 3.74
N ASP A 111 -19.67 12.39 2.58
CA ASP A 111 -18.40 12.64 1.89
C ASP A 111 -17.88 14.08 2.05
N GLU A 112 -18.19 14.71 3.19
CA GLU A 112 -17.66 16.05 3.50
C GLU A 112 -16.11 16.03 3.44
N PRO A 113 -15.44 17.05 2.89
CA PRO A 113 -13.99 17.03 2.72
C PRO A 113 -13.20 16.74 3.99
N SER A 114 -13.63 17.27 5.15
CA SER A 114 -13.00 16.99 6.44
C SER A 114 -13.10 15.52 6.86
N ASP A 115 -14.24 14.89 6.58
CA ASP A 115 -14.49 13.48 6.85
C ASP A 115 -13.64 12.58 5.93
N LEU A 116 -13.52 12.94 4.66
CA LEU A 116 -12.64 12.26 3.71
C LEU A 116 -11.18 12.33 4.17
N MET A 117 -10.72 13.52 4.54
CA MET A 117 -9.36 13.73 5.06
C MET A 117 -9.12 12.87 6.31
N ALA A 118 -10.02 12.92 7.30
CA ALA A 118 -9.89 12.14 8.53
C ALA A 118 -9.88 10.63 8.25
N PHE A 119 -10.72 10.15 7.35
CA PHE A 119 -10.75 8.73 6.96
C PHE A 119 -9.43 8.31 6.29
N HIS A 120 -8.97 9.04 5.29
CA HIS A 120 -7.79 8.68 4.53
C HIS A 120 -6.53 8.77 5.38
N ILE A 121 -6.32 9.88 6.11
CA ILE A 121 -5.15 10.06 6.99
C ILE A 121 -5.14 8.98 8.09
N GLY A 122 -6.26 8.79 8.79
CA GLY A 122 -6.36 7.79 9.85
C GLY A 122 -6.12 6.37 9.34
N ARG A 123 -6.70 6.01 8.18
CA ARG A 123 -6.49 4.69 7.58
C ARG A 123 -5.04 4.49 7.15
N ILE A 124 -4.42 5.49 6.50
CA ILE A 124 -3.02 5.42 6.08
C ILE A 124 -2.13 5.18 7.30
N LEU A 125 -2.29 5.95 8.38
CA LEU A 125 -1.51 5.81 9.61
C LEU A 125 -1.72 4.45 10.30
N HIS A 126 -2.94 3.91 10.33
CA HIS A 126 -3.21 2.56 10.86
C HIS A 126 -2.52 1.42 10.07
N GLN A 127 -2.03 1.70 8.86
CA GLN A 127 -1.29 0.75 8.04
C GLN A 127 0.25 0.88 8.20
N ALA A 128 0.75 1.82 9.03
CA ALA A 128 2.17 1.96 9.32
C ALA A 128 2.76 0.63 9.81
N GLY A 129 3.82 0.16 9.17
CA GLY A 129 4.48 -1.11 9.49
C GLY A 129 3.64 -2.36 9.21
N ARG A 130 2.52 -2.24 8.49
CA ARG A 130 1.61 -3.36 8.19
C ARG A 130 1.33 -3.47 6.69
N CYS A 131 1.31 -2.36 5.96
CA CYS A 131 1.09 -2.35 4.51
C CYS A 131 2.13 -3.20 3.78
N VAL A 132 1.67 -4.14 2.95
CA VAL A 132 2.52 -5.04 2.14
C VAL A 132 2.53 -4.63 0.65
N GLU A 133 2.08 -3.43 0.33
CA GLU A 133 2.14 -2.84 -1.02
C GLU A 133 1.49 -3.72 -2.12
N CYS A 134 0.39 -4.40 -1.79
CA CYS A 134 -0.28 -5.34 -2.70
C CYS A 134 -1.27 -4.70 -3.70
N ASP A 135 -1.39 -3.37 -3.69
CA ASP A 135 -2.29 -2.57 -4.54
C ASP A 135 -3.78 -2.98 -4.52
N ALA A 136 -4.20 -3.82 -3.57
CA ALA A 136 -5.57 -4.29 -3.49
C ALA A 136 -6.55 -3.12 -3.32
N CYS A 137 -6.18 -2.11 -2.51
CA CYS A 137 -6.98 -0.92 -2.27
C CYS A 137 -7.26 -0.09 -3.53
N VAL A 138 -6.27 0.05 -4.43
CA VAL A 138 -6.42 0.78 -5.68
C VAL A 138 -7.22 -0.04 -6.68
N ARG A 139 -6.91 -1.33 -6.82
CA ARG A 139 -7.65 -2.24 -7.72
C ARG A 139 -9.13 -2.37 -7.37
N ALA A 140 -9.49 -2.24 -6.10
CA ALA A 140 -10.89 -2.31 -5.66
C ALA A 140 -11.63 -0.97 -5.74
N CYS A 141 -10.93 0.16 -5.99
CA CYS A 141 -11.56 1.46 -5.96
C CYS A 141 -12.40 1.70 -7.23
N PRO A 142 -13.73 1.93 -7.13
CA PRO A 142 -14.56 2.20 -8.30
C PRO A 142 -14.38 3.62 -8.87
N MET A 143 -13.60 4.46 -8.19
CA MET A 143 -13.36 5.86 -8.55
C MET A 143 -11.93 6.11 -9.06
N ASP A 144 -11.17 5.04 -9.30
CA ASP A 144 -9.78 5.09 -9.75
C ASP A 144 -8.90 6.00 -8.86
N ILE A 145 -9.08 5.90 -7.54
CA ILE A 145 -8.28 6.63 -6.56
C ILE A 145 -6.97 5.88 -6.35
N ASP A 146 -5.87 6.56 -6.64
CA ASP A 146 -4.52 6.07 -6.42
C ASP A 146 -4.01 6.45 -5.03
N LEU A 147 -4.04 5.48 -4.12
CA LEU A 147 -3.54 5.65 -2.75
C LEU A 147 -2.06 5.27 -2.60
N ARG A 148 -1.42 4.74 -3.65
CA ARG A 148 -0.13 4.04 -3.53
C ARG A 148 0.95 4.93 -2.97
N VAL A 149 1.09 6.15 -3.48
CA VAL A 149 2.11 7.09 -2.99
C VAL A 149 1.99 7.33 -1.48
N PHE A 150 0.76 7.46 -0.97
CA PHE A 150 0.52 7.71 0.45
C PHE A 150 0.68 6.44 1.30
N THR A 151 0.19 5.29 0.81
CA THR A 151 0.27 4.03 1.56
C THR A 151 1.64 3.37 1.49
N GLN A 152 2.46 3.68 0.47
CA GLN A 152 3.82 3.18 0.27
C GLN A 152 4.86 4.03 0.99
N LYS A 153 4.57 5.30 1.24
CA LYS A 153 5.38 6.15 2.10
C LYS A 153 5.60 5.53 3.48
N LEU A 154 4.58 4.87 4.05
CA LEU A 154 4.71 4.31 5.40
C LEU A 154 5.63 3.08 5.48
N PRO A 155 5.55 2.09 4.56
CA PRO A 155 6.57 1.05 4.44
C PRO A 155 7.99 1.59 4.23
N LYS A 156 8.17 2.63 3.39
CA LYS A 156 9.48 3.28 3.21
C LYS A 156 10.02 3.80 4.54
N ASP A 157 9.20 4.56 5.27
CA ASP A 157 9.61 5.13 6.56
C ASP A 157 9.90 4.06 7.60
N VAL A 158 9.09 3.00 7.64
CA VAL A 158 9.32 1.91 8.60
C VAL A 158 10.57 1.11 8.26
N GLU A 159 10.89 0.93 6.99
CA GLU A 159 12.13 0.29 6.56
C GLU A 159 13.35 1.16 6.89
N GLU A 160 13.29 2.46 6.62
CA GLU A 160 14.38 3.41 6.90
C GLU A 160 14.62 3.62 8.41
N LEU A 161 13.55 3.74 9.20
CA LEU A 161 13.63 4.04 10.64
C LEU A 161 13.83 2.80 11.51
N TYR A 162 13.26 1.66 11.13
CA TYR A 162 13.22 0.45 11.98
C TYR A 162 13.81 -0.79 11.32
N SER A 163 14.36 -0.68 10.11
CA SER A 163 14.89 -1.84 9.35
C SER A 163 13.87 -2.99 9.24
N PHE A 164 12.58 -2.65 9.14
CA PHE A 164 11.49 -3.60 9.16
C PHE A 164 10.69 -3.56 7.84
N VAL A 165 10.44 -4.74 7.27
CA VAL A 165 9.59 -4.90 6.08
C VAL A 165 8.38 -5.74 6.46
N ALA A 166 7.17 -5.22 6.22
CA ALA A 166 5.95 -5.95 6.54
C ALA A 166 5.74 -7.13 5.59
N GLY A 167 5.32 -8.28 6.13
CA GLY A 167 4.86 -9.42 5.34
C GLY A 167 5.96 -10.28 4.70
N VAL A 168 7.24 -10.08 5.05
CA VAL A 168 8.35 -10.92 4.54
C VAL A 168 8.77 -12.03 5.50
N SER A 169 8.47 -11.88 6.79
CA SER A 169 8.79 -12.83 7.86
C SER A 169 7.60 -12.94 8.81
N SER A 170 7.23 -14.16 9.19
CA SER A 170 6.27 -14.41 10.28
C SER A 170 6.94 -14.44 11.65
N ASP A 171 8.27 -14.56 11.68
CA ASP A 171 9.07 -14.46 12.89
C ASP A 171 9.28 -12.98 13.29
N GLY A 172 9.26 -12.74 14.61
CA GLY A 172 9.52 -11.42 15.20
C GLY A 172 8.26 -10.63 15.55
N LEU A 173 8.46 -9.50 16.22
CA LEU A 173 7.39 -8.56 16.54
C LEU A 173 7.35 -7.44 15.49
N PRO A 174 6.16 -6.89 15.17
CA PRO A 174 6.05 -5.71 14.33
C PRO A 174 6.87 -4.54 14.87
N ALA A 175 7.37 -3.67 13.97
CA ALA A 175 8.19 -2.52 14.34
C ALA A 175 7.58 -1.68 15.47
N LEU A 176 6.28 -1.38 15.40
CA LEU A 176 5.56 -0.54 16.38
C LEU A 176 5.13 -1.27 17.67
N LEU A 177 5.54 -2.54 17.83
CA LEU A 177 5.35 -3.33 19.06
C LEU A 177 6.70 -3.72 19.70
N THR A 178 7.79 -3.15 19.20
CA THR A 178 9.15 -3.38 19.69
C THR A 178 9.74 -2.04 20.14
N PHE A 179 10.68 -2.09 21.08
CA PHE A 179 11.49 -0.94 21.48
C PHE A 179 12.95 -1.34 21.41
N THR A 180 13.80 -0.48 20.86
CA THR A 180 15.26 -0.67 20.90
C THR A 180 15.94 0.61 21.38
N GLU A 181 17.00 0.48 22.19
CA GLU A 181 17.78 1.63 22.65
C GLU A 181 18.57 2.32 21.52
N ASN A 182 18.60 1.72 20.33
CA ASN A 182 19.29 2.24 19.14
C ASN A 182 18.33 2.84 18.11
N ASP A 183 17.03 2.98 18.43
CA ASP A 183 16.07 3.63 17.54
C ASP A 183 16.48 5.09 17.31
N ASP A 184 16.21 5.62 16.11
CA ASP A 184 16.57 7.00 15.78
C ASP A 184 15.70 8.00 16.55
N GLU A 185 16.29 8.65 17.56
CA GLU A 185 15.63 9.68 18.38
C GLU A 185 15.82 11.10 17.82
N SER A 186 16.31 11.27 16.58
CA SER A 186 16.58 12.59 15.97
C SER A 186 15.34 13.48 15.86
N PHE A 187 14.13 12.88 15.91
CA PHE A 187 12.86 13.60 15.89
C PHE A 187 12.47 14.22 17.24
N ILE A 188 13.08 13.80 18.36
CA ILE A 188 12.84 14.40 19.67
C ILE A 188 13.56 15.74 19.70
N SER A 189 12.83 16.79 19.34
CA SER A 189 13.42 18.10 19.08
C SER A 189 13.92 18.83 20.33
N GLU A 190 13.45 18.49 21.55
CA GLU A 190 14.05 18.78 22.87
C GLU A 190 13.36 17.90 23.95
N PRO A 191 14.06 17.51 25.05
CA PRO A 191 13.47 16.74 26.16
C PRO A 191 12.46 17.51 27.02
#